data_AF-A0A7C7V1D6-F1
#
_entry.id   AF-A0A7C7V1D6-F1
#
_cell.length_a   1.000
_cell.length_b   1.000
_cell.length_c   1.000
_cell.angle_alpha   90.00
_cell.angle_beta   90.00
_cell.angle_gamma   90.00
#
_symmetry.space_group_name_H-M   'P 1'
#
loop_
_entity.id
_entity.type
_entity.pdbx_description
1 polymer ?
#
loop_
_entity_poly.entity_id
_entity_poly.type
_entity_poly.pdbx_seq_one_letter_code
_entity_poly.pdbx_strand_id
1 'polypeptide(L)'
;MKRLIFLSIWMFLVFFTIASFYVSYSAFITERDRKMAENIATILIALPEKKVILLPHSEVMVFKVIKEKEMYMSANAIKPIDYSKFEATVKKIGDLSVEVYVKRTSVDDFLIFLASNPIFGGMLSFIFVIYISFFYLTINEFKEVRVIKRASEVARFNKDEILKPLKAIKVLLHTEKILKEESINKAKTLLDETIEKLENK
;
A
#
# COMPACT_ATOMS: atom_id res chain seq x y z
N MET A 1 -2.80 22.61 12.63
CA MET A 1 -3.92 21.71 12.99
C MET A 1 -4.26 20.72 11.88
N LYS A 2 -4.69 21.16 10.68
CA LYS A 2 -5.03 20.25 9.55
C LYS A 2 -3.96 19.20 9.20
N ARG A 3 -2.68 19.61 9.06
CA ARG A 3 -1.57 18.67 8.77
C ARG A 3 -1.37 17.59 9.84
N LEU A 4 -1.65 17.91 11.10
CA LEU A 4 -1.49 16.99 12.22
C LEU A 4 -2.63 15.96 12.22
N ILE A 5 -3.85 16.39 11.87
CA ILE A 5 -5.00 15.51 11.64
C ILE A 5 -4.73 14.54 10.47
N PHE A 6 -4.22 15.06 9.35
CA PHE A 6 -3.82 14.22 8.21
C PHE A 6 -2.76 13.18 8.59
N LEU A 7 -1.73 13.59 9.33
CA LEU A 7 -0.70 12.68 9.80
C LEU A 7 -1.28 11.59 10.72
N SER A 8 -2.18 11.95 11.65
CA SER A 8 -2.83 10.99 12.53
C SER A 8 -3.70 9.99 11.76
N ILE A 9 -4.44 10.44 10.74
CA ILE A 9 -5.23 9.55 9.89
C ILE A 9 -4.31 8.61 9.09
N TRP A 10 -3.18 9.11 8.58
CA TRP A 10 -2.18 8.29 7.90
C TRP A 10 -1.61 7.20 8.80
N MET A 11 -1.22 7.56 10.02
CA MET A 11 -0.74 6.57 11.00
C MET A 11 -1.82 5.55 11.32
N PHE A 12 -3.06 5.98 11.51
CA PHE A 12 -4.19 5.08 11.74
C PHE A 12 -4.40 4.13 10.56
N LEU A 13 -4.39 4.61 9.32
CA LEU A 13 -4.58 3.79 8.11
C LEU A 13 -3.45 2.78 7.93
N VAL A 14 -2.20 3.18 8.16
CA VAL A 14 -1.05 2.27 8.08
C VAL A 14 -1.16 1.18 9.15
N PHE A 15 -1.43 1.58 10.40
CA PHE A 15 -1.60 0.65 11.50
C PHE A 15 -2.75 -0.34 11.22
N PHE A 16 -3.90 0.17 10.77
CA PHE A 16 -5.07 -0.63 10.45
C PHE A 16 -4.81 -1.60 9.29
N THR A 17 -4.06 -1.17 8.27
CA THR A 17 -3.65 -2.04 7.16
C THR A 17 -2.78 -3.19 7.63
N ILE A 18 -1.77 -2.90 8.45
CA ILE A 18 -0.88 -3.92 9.02
C ILE A 18 -1.68 -4.88 9.91
N ALA A 19 -2.56 -4.36 10.77
CA ALA A 19 -3.39 -5.16 11.65
C ALA A 19 -4.32 -6.10 10.87
N SER A 20 -4.97 -5.61 9.82
CA SER A 20 -5.86 -6.43 9.00
C SER A 20 -5.13 -7.45 8.16
N PHE A 21 -3.93 -7.14 7.67
CA PHE A 21 -3.07 -8.14 7.05
C PHE A 21 -2.68 -9.23 8.05
N TYR A 22 -2.27 -8.84 9.25
CA TYR A 22 -1.92 -9.78 10.32
C TYR A 22 -3.08 -10.69 10.70
N VAL A 23 -4.29 -10.15 10.90
CA VAL A 23 -5.49 -10.94 11.22
C VAL A 23 -5.84 -11.91 10.08
N SER A 24 -5.80 -11.44 8.84
CA SER A 24 -6.11 -12.28 7.67
C SER A 24 -5.08 -13.39 7.49
N TYR A 25 -3.80 -13.08 7.67
CA TYR A 25 -2.72 -14.06 7.57
C TYR A 25 -2.77 -15.08 8.71
N SER A 26 -3.05 -14.63 9.94
CA SER A 26 -3.25 -15.52 11.09
C SER A 26 -4.43 -16.49 10.87
N ALA A 27 -5.54 -15.98 10.33
CA ALA A 27 -6.68 -16.83 9.96
C ALA A 27 -6.33 -17.84 8.87
N PHE A 28 -5.55 -17.44 7.87
CA PHE A 28 -5.05 -18.34 6.83
C PHE A 28 -4.18 -19.47 7.41
N ILE A 29 -3.24 -19.15 8.31
CA ILE A 29 -2.42 -20.16 8.98
C ILE A 29 -3.29 -21.08 9.83
N THR A 30 -4.24 -20.53 10.58
CA THR A 30 -5.16 -21.33 11.42
C THR A 30 -5.98 -22.32 10.58
N GLU A 31 -6.52 -21.87 9.45
CA GLU A 31 -7.28 -22.73 8.54
C GLU A 31 -6.40 -23.84 7.94
N ARG A 32 -5.16 -23.50 7.59
CA ARG A 32 -4.19 -24.47 7.10
C ARG A 32 -3.81 -25.50 8.16
N ASP A 33 -3.59 -25.07 9.40
CA ASP A 33 -3.30 -25.96 10.53
C ASP A 33 -4.47 -26.91 10.81
N ARG A 34 -5.71 -26.40 10.73
CA ARG A 34 -6.93 -27.22 10.82
C ARG A 34 -6.95 -28.31 9.73
N LYS A 35 -6.69 -27.95 8.47
CA LYS A 35 -6.62 -28.90 7.35
C LYS A 35 -5.52 -29.96 7.55
N MET A 36 -4.36 -29.56 8.06
CA MET A 36 -3.27 -30.49 8.38
C MET A 36 -3.67 -31.44 9.52
N ALA A 37 -4.31 -30.92 10.58
CA ALA A 37 -4.80 -31.74 11.69
C ALA A 37 -5.84 -32.78 11.23
N GLU A 38 -6.77 -32.40 10.34
CA GLU A 38 -7.74 -33.33 9.75
C GLU A 38 -7.07 -34.43 8.92
N ASN A 39 -6.04 -34.09 8.15
CA ASN A 39 -5.26 -35.08 7.41
C ASN A 39 -4.53 -36.03 8.37
N ILE A 40 -3.90 -35.51 9.42
CA ILE A 40 -3.19 -36.33 10.43
C ILE A 40 -4.18 -37.27 11.13
N ALA A 41 -5.34 -36.77 11.56
CA ALA A 41 -6.38 -37.58 12.18
C ALA A 41 -6.83 -38.71 11.23
N THR A 42 -7.04 -38.39 9.95
CA THR A 42 -7.40 -39.38 8.93
C THR A 42 -6.32 -40.44 8.76
N ILE A 43 -5.03 -40.05 8.76
CA ILE A 43 -3.92 -40.99 8.67
C ILE A 43 -3.90 -41.92 9.86
N LEU A 44 -3.98 -41.37 11.09
CA LEU A 44 -3.92 -42.18 12.31
C LEU A 44 -5.05 -43.22 12.39
N ILE A 45 -6.24 -42.86 11.93
CA ILE A 45 -7.39 -43.77 11.90
C ILE A 45 -7.25 -44.82 10.79
N ALA A 46 -6.74 -44.45 9.61
CA ALA A 46 -6.71 -45.34 8.44
C ALA A 46 -5.45 -46.22 8.33
N LEU A 47 -4.35 -45.85 8.98
CA LEU A 47 -3.07 -46.57 8.92
C LEU A 47 -3.16 -48.07 9.28
N PRO A 48 -3.96 -48.50 10.28
CA PRO A 48 -4.07 -49.92 10.62
C PRO A 48 -4.76 -50.75 9.54
N GLU A 49 -5.62 -50.14 8.72
CA GLU A 49 -6.56 -50.87 7.85
C GLU A 49 -6.24 -50.72 6.35
N LYS A 50 -5.65 -49.60 5.93
CA LYS A 50 -5.52 -49.24 4.51
C LYS A 50 -4.08 -48.89 4.14
N LYS A 51 -3.55 -49.58 3.11
CA LYS A 51 -2.25 -49.26 2.49
C LYS A 51 -2.26 -47.94 1.72
N VAL A 52 -3.41 -47.52 1.18
CA VAL A 52 -3.57 -46.24 0.49
C VAL A 52 -4.68 -45.45 1.17
N ILE A 53 -4.36 -44.23 1.63
CA ILE A 53 -5.24 -43.37 2.41
C ILE A 53 -5.64 -42.16 1.55
N LEU A 54 -6.94 -41.91 1.41
CA LEU A 54 -7.44 -40.69 0.78
C LEU A 54 -7.46 -39.57 1.83
N LEU A 55 -6.66 -38.53 1.61
CA LEU A 55 -6.63 -37.36 2.49
C LEU A 55 -7.73 -36.38 2.10
N PRO A 56 -8.52 -35.85 3.05
CA PRO A 56 -9.53 -34.82 2.79
C PRO A 56 -8.93 -33.58 2.12
N HIS A 57 -7.74 -33.16 2.57
CA HIS A 57 -7.02 -31.99 2.04
C HIS A 57 -5.67 -32.42 1.43
N SER A 58 -5.75 -33.22 0.37
CA SER A 58 -4.57 -33.79 -0.32
C SER A 58 -3.65 -32.74 -0.97
N GLU A 59 -4.09 -31.49 -1.09
CA GLU A 59 -3.29 -30.38 -1.59
C GLU A 59 -2.27 -29.84 -0.58
N VAL A 60 -2.45 -30.13 0.72
CA VAL A 60 -1.64 -29.56 1.80
C VAL A 60 -0.52 -30.49 2.24
N MET A 61 -0.71 -31.81 2.14
CA MET A 61 0.20 -32.79 2.71
C MET A 61 0.24 -34.08 1.90
N VAL A 62 1.43 -34.67 1.81
CA VAL A 62 1.66 -36.03 1.31
C VAL A 62 2.34 -36.83 2.43
N PHE A 63 1.96 -38.09 2.58
CA PHE A 63 2.46 -38.96 3.63
C PHE A 63 2.87 -40.31 3.04
N LYS A 64 3.95 -40.86 3.58
CA LYS A 64 4.42 -42.20 3.28
C LYS A 64 5.04 -42.82 4.53
N VAL A 65 4.61 -44.02 4.85
CA VAL A 65 5.20 -44.90 5.86
C VAL A 65 5.69 -46.15 5.18
N ILE A 66 6.94 -46.49 5.42
CA ILE A 66 7.56 -47.73 4.97
C ILE A 66 7.89 -48.51 6.22
N LYS A 67 7.33 -49.71 6.35
CA LYS A 67 7.61 -50.64 7.44
C LYS A 67 8.04 -51.95 6.80
N GLU A 68 9.32 -52.28 6.94
CA GLU A 68 9.92 -53.46 6.30
C GLU A 68 9.70 -53.46 4.77
N LYS A 69 8.81 -54.32 4.25
CA LYS A 69 8.42 -54.42 2.83
C LYS A 69 7.05 -53.79 2.53
N GLU A 70 6.34 -53.32 3.54
CA GLU A 70 5.01 -52.73 3.39
C GLU A 70 5.11 -51.21 3.32
N MET A 71 4.36 -50.62 2.38
CA MET A 71 4.28 -49.19 2.20
C MET A 71 2.83 -48.74 2.37
N TYR A 72 2.63 -47.81 3.29
CA TYR A 72 1.38 -47.12 3.55
C TYR A 72 1.54 -45.69 3.05
N MET A 73 0.68 -45.20 2.19
CA MET A 73 0.86 -43.87 1.60
C MET A 73 -0.47 -43.16 1.40
N SER A 74 -0.41 -41.83 1.31
CA SER A 74 -1.55 -41.05 0.85
C SER A 74 -1.72 -41.21 -0.67
N ALA A 75 -2.96 -41.18 -1.17
CA ALA A 75 -3.25 -41.42 -2.59
C ALA A 75 -2.54 -40.42 -3.55
N ASN A 76 -2.30 -39.20 -3.08
CA ASN A 76 -1.55 -38.18 -3.81
C ASN A 76 -0.03 -38.46 -3.89
N ALA A 77 0.51 -39.40 -3.12
CA ALA A 77 1.91 -39.82 -3.20
C ALA A 77 2.24 -40.63 -4.47
N ILE A 78 1.22 -41.13 -5.18
CA ILE A 78 1.38 -41.89 -6.43
C ILE A 78 1.83 -40.98 -7.59
N LYS A 79 1.46 -39.70 -7.53
CA LYS A 79 1.85 -38.72 -8.56
C LYS A 79 3.26 -38.21 -8.29
N PRO A 80 4.02 -37.82 -9.34
CA PRO A 80 5.32 -37.18 -9.16
C PRO A 80 5.19 -35.96 -8.23
N ILE A 81 5.93 -35.99 -7.11
CA ILE A 81 5.94 -34.90 -6.14
C ILE A 81 6.96 -33.87 -6.61
N ASP A 82 6.52 -32.64 -6.79
CA ASP A 82 7.41 -31.51 -7.02
C ASP A 82 8.06 -31.09 -5.69
N TYR A 83 9.23 -31.67 -5.38
CA TYR A 83 9.94 -31.43 -4.12
C TYR A 83 10.26 -29.95 -3.85
N SER A 84 10.30 -29.08 -4.87
CA SER A 84 10.52 -27.65 -4.67
C SER A 84 9.37 -26.96 -3.92
N LYS A 85 8.16 -27.53 -4.01
CA LYS A 85 6.94 -26.99 -3.40
C LYS A 85 6.65 -27.58 -2.03
N PHE A 86 7.45 -28.53 -1.54
CA PHE A 86 7.21 -29.20 -0.28
C PHE A 86 8.40 -29.04 0.67
N GLU A 87 8.11 -29.04 1.96
CA GLU A 87 9.08 -29.31 3.01
C GLU A 87 8.91 -30.75 3.46
N ALA A 88 10.02 -31.48 3.49
CA ALA A 88 10.02 -32.89 3.81
C ALA A 88 10.61 -33.11 5.20
N THR A 89 9.93 -33.89 6.01
CA THR A 89 10.47 -34.45 7.25
C THR A 89 10.52 -35.96 7.11
N VAL A 90 11.71 -36.53 7.33
CA VAL A 90 11.91 -37.98 7.31
C VAL A 90 12.41 -38.41 8.68
N LYS A 91 11.70 -39.35 9.30
CA LYS A 91 12.05 -39.96 10.59
C LYS A 91 12.16 -41.47 10.40
N LYS A 92 13.28 -42.06 10.81
CA LYS A 92 13.51 -43.50 10.76
C LYS A 92 13.74 -44.04 12.17
N ILE A 93 13.06 -45.14 12.51
CA ILE A 93 13.22 -45.88 13.76
C ILE A 93 13.25 -47.37 13.40
N GLY A 94 14.42 -48.01 13.47
CA GLY A 94 14.60 -49.39 13.00
C GLY A 94 14.23 -49.54 11.53
N ASP A 95 13.34 -50.49 11.24
CA ASP A 95 12.81 -50.77 9.88
C ASP A 95 11.57 -49.93 9.52
N LEU A 96 11.18 -48.99 10.37
CA LEU A 96 10.10 -48.03 10.12
C LEU A 96 10.69 -46.70 9.64
N SER A 97 10.28 -46.23 8.46
CA SER A 97 10.52 -44.86 8.00
C SER A 97 9.21 -44.13 7.73
N VAL A 98 9.08 -42.93 8.29
CA VAL A 98 7.97 -42.02 8.10
C VAL A 98 8.48 -40.81 7.32
N GLU A 99 7.91 -40.58 6.14
CA GLU A 99 8.16 -39.42 5.30
C GLU A 99 6.88 -38.59 5.24
N VAL A 100 6.96 -37.34 5.68
CA VAL A 100 5.86 -36.37 5.62
C VAL A 100 6.32 -35.19 4.78
N TYR A 101 5.54 -34.86 3.77
CA TYR A 101 5.75 -33.71 2.92
C TYR A 101 4.62 -32.71 3.14
N VAL A 102 4.96 -31.51 3.56
CA VAL A 102 4.00 -30.41 3.77
C VAL A 102 4.23 -29.36 2.70
N LYS A 103 3.19 -28.96 1.96
CA LYS A 103 3.31 -27.98 0.87
C LYS A 103 3.76 -26.64 1.44
N ARG A 104 4.81 -26.02 0.92
CA ARG A 104 5.23 -24.67 1.30
C ARG A 104 4.13 -23.66 1.07
N THR A 105 4.03 -22.69 1.97
CA THR A 105 3.08 -21.59 1.82
C THR A 105 3.49 -20.69 0.66
N SER A 106 2.55 -20.38 -0.23
CA SER A 106 2.75 -19.42 -1.32
C SER A 106 1.80 -18.22 -1.19
N VAL A 107 2.16 -17.12 -1.85
CA VAL A 107 1.28 -15.95 -1.96
C VAL A 107 -0.03 -16.31 -2.66
N ASP A 108 0.04 -17.18 -3.68
CA ASP A 108 -1.14 -17.65 -4.41
C ASP A 108 -2.11 -18.40 -3.50
N ASP A 109 -1.61 -19.26 -2.60
CA ASP A 109 -2.46 -19.96 -1.63
C ASP A 109 -3.17 -18.98 -0.69
N PHE A 110 -2.49 -17.90 -0.28
CA PHE A 110 -3.09 -16.85 0.53
C PHE A 110 -4.17 -16.06 -0.24
N LEU A 111 -3.93 -15.73 -1.52
CA LEU A 111 -4.93 -15.07 -2.36
C LEU A 111 -6.15 -15.94 -2.60
N ILE A 112 -5.95 -17.24 -2.83
CA ILE A 112 -7.05 -18.22 -2.96
C ILE A 112 -7.85 -18.28 -1.65
N PHE A 113 -7.18 -18.29 -0.50
CA PHE A 113 -7.85 -18.22 0.80
C PHE A 113 -8.69 -16.96 0.94
N LEU A 114 -8.16 -15.79 0.59
CA LEU A 114 -8.90 -14.53 0.65
C LEU A 114 -10.13 -14.53 -0.27
N ALA A 115 -10.00 -15.09 -1.48
CA ALA A 115 -11.12 -15.25 -2.41
C ALA A 115 -12.18 -16.22 -1.87
N SER A 116 -11.76 -17.26 -1.14
CA SER A 116 -12.64 -18.28 -0.57
C SER A 116 -13.28 -17.83 0.75
N ASN A 117 -12.75 -16.78 1.39
CA ASN A 117 -13.21 -16.26 2.68
C ASN A 117 -13.62 -14.79 2.55
N PRO A 118 -14.91 -14.51 2.25
CA PRO A 118 -15.40 -13.15 1.98
C PRO A 118 -15.11 -12.15 3.10
N ILE A 119 -15.06 -12.60 4.36
CA ILE A 119 -14.77 -11.75 5.52
C ILE A 119 -13.35 -11.17 5.42
N PHE A 120 -12.34 -12.04 5.26
CA PHE A 120 -10.94 -11.62 5.21
C PHE A 120 -10.60 -10.94 3.89
N GLY A 121 -11.09 -11.47 2.76
CA GLY A 121 -10.92 -10.87 1.44
C GLY A 121 -11.58 -9.49 1.34
N GLY A 122 -12.81 -9.37 1.85
CA GLY A 122 -13.55 -8.11 1.91
C GLY A 122 -12.86 -7.06 2.79
N MET A 123 -12.39 -7.46 3.97
CA MET A 123 -11.65 -6.58 4.87
C MET A 123 -10.39 -5.99 4.21
N LEU A 124 -9.55 -6.83 3.60
CA LEU A 124 -8.34 -6.34 2.93
C LEU A 124 -8.65 -5.47 1.71
N SER A 125 -9.65 -5.85 0.91
CA SER A 125 -10.06 -5.06 -0.26
C SER A 125 -10.59 -3.69 0.15
N PHE A 126 -11.44 -3.63 1.18
CA PHE A 126 -11.98 -2.38 1.71
C PHE A 126 -10.88 -1.45 2.20
N ILE A 127 -9.91 -1.98 2.95
CA ILE A 127 -8.79 -1.22 3.47
C ILE A 127 -7.91 -0.70 2.35
N PHE A 128 -7.66 -1.54 1.34
CA PHE A 128 -6.87 -1.14 0.18
C PHE A 128 -7.53 0.01 -0.59
N VAL A 129 -8.85 -0.06 -0.79
CA VAL A 129 -9.62 1.03 -1.43
C VAL A 129 -9.56 2.30 -0.60
N ILE A 130 -9.74 2.23 0.72
CA ILE A 130 -9.61 3.39 1.61
C ILE A 130 -8.20 3.97 1.53
N TYR A 131 -7.18 3.12 1.60
CA TYR A 131 -5.79 3.54 1.56
C TYR A 131 -5.45 4.28 0.27
N ILE A 132 -5.85 3.75 -0.90
CA ILE A 132 -5.64 4.40 -2.19
C ILE A 132 -6.42 5.72 -2.28
N SER A 133 -7.66 5.74 -1.80
CA SER A 133 -8.50 6.94 -1.80
C SER A 133 -7.86 8.05 -0.97
N PHE A 134 -7.38 7.73 0.23
CA PHE A 134 -6.67 8.67 1.10
C PHE A 134 -5.32 9.09 0.53
N PHE A 135 -4.59 8.17 -0.12
CA PHE A 135 -3.35 8.47 -0.83
C PHE A 135 -3.57 9.51 -1.92
N TYR A 136 -4.59 9.30 -2.76
CA TYR A 136 -4.95 10.22 -3.83
C TYR A 136 -5.35 11.61 -3.31
N LEU A 137 -6.22 11.67 -2.30
CA LEU A 137 -6.63 12.93 -1.67
C LEU A 137 -5.44 13.68 -1.09
N THR A 138 -4.56 12.98 -0.39
CA THR A 138 -3.36 13.54 0.22
C THR A 138 -2.43 14.15 -0.83
N ILE A 139 -2.18 13.44 -1.94
CA ILE A 139 -1.33 13.95 -3.03
C ILE A 139 -1.90 15.23 -3.63
N ASN A 140 -3.21 15.26 -3.88
CA ASN A 140 -3.85 16.43 -4.47
C ASN A 140 -3.79 17.65 -3.54
N GLU A 141 -4.04 17.48 -2.24
CA GLU A 141 -3.94 18.57 -1.28
C GLU A 141 -2.49 19.11 -1.16
N PHE A 142 -1.48 18.24 -1.19
CA PHE A 142 -0.08 18.68 -1.22
C PHE A 142 0.34 19.35 -2.53
N LYS A 143 -0.30 19.03 -3.66
CA LYS A 143 -0.11 19.74 -4.94
C LYS A 143 -0.73 21.13 -4.87
N GLU A 144 -1.97 21.24 -4.42
CA GLU A 144 -2.67 22.54 -4.26
C GLU A 144 -1.94 23.47 -3.30
N VAL A 145 -1.49 22.97 -2.15
CA VAL A 145 -0.70 23.77 -1.19
C VAL A 145 0.63 24.25 -1.80
N ARG A 146 1.26 23.46 -2.69
CA ARG A 146 2.47 23.89 -3.40
C ARG A 146 2.19 24.98 -4.43
N VAL A 147 1.08 24.88 -5.16
CA VAL A 147 0.65 25.90 -6.13
C VAL A 147 0.29 27.20 -5.42
N ILE A 148 -0.46 27.13 -4.31
CA ILE A 148 -0.82 28.30 -3.51
C ILE A 148 0.41 28.94 -2.85
N LYS A 149 1.38 28.15 -2.36
CA LYS A 149 2.65 28.69 -1.84
C LYS A 149 3.46 29.40 -2.92
N ARG A 150 3.55 28.81 -4.11
CA ARG A 150 4.28 29.41 -5.24
C ARG A 150 3.59 30.68 -5.71
N ALA A 151 2.27 30.71 -5.76
CA ALA A 151 1.48 31.91 -6.04
C ALA A 151 1.66 32.98 -4.95
N SER A 152 1.76 32.59 -3.67
CA SER A 152 2.00 33.51 -2.55
C SER A 152 3.42 34.09 -2.54
N GLU A 153 4.42 33.32 -2.97
CA GLU A 153 5.80 33.81 -3.16
C GLU A 153 5.91 34.78 -4.33
N VAL A 154 5.20 34.51 -5.45
CA VAL A 154 5.11 35.44 -6.59
C VAL A 154 4.28 36.68 -6.24
N ALA A 155 3.26 36.55 -5.39
CA ALA A 155 2.40 37.66 -4.96
C ALA A 155 3.02 38.55 -3.85
N ARG A 156 4.29 38.33 -3.45
CA ARG A 156 5.07 39.39 -2.79
C ARG A 156 5.47 40.47 -3.81
N PHE A 157 4.49 41.06 -4.45
CA PHE A 157 4.65 42.38 -5.05
C PHE A 157 5.10 43.31 -3.93
N ASN A 158 6.31 43.88 -4.05
CA ASN A 158 6.76 44.89 -3.11
C ASN A 158 5.89 46.13 -3.33
N LYS A 159 4.76 46.17 -2.61
CA LYS A 159 3.71 47.17 -2.78
C LYS A 159 4.32 48.57 -2.75
N ASP A 160 5.34 48.80 -1.93
CA ASP A 160 6.03 50.09 -1.81
C ASP A 160 6.89 50.48 -3.01
N GLU A 161 7.39 49.54 -3.81
CA GLU A 161 8.15 49.83 -5.05
C GLU A 161 7.26 50.41 -6.14
N ILE A 162 5.98 50.02 -6.19
CA ILE A 162 5.00 50.50 -7.17
C ILE A 162 4.20 51.68 -6.61
N LEU A 163 3.88 51.68 -5.31
CA LEU A 163 3.08 52.75 -4.69
C LEU A 163 3.82 54.09 -4.66
N LYS A 164 5.15 54.08 -4.54
CA LYS A 164 5.97 55.31 -4.47
C LYS A 164 5.96 56.08 -5.81
N PRO A 165 6.27 55.46 -6.97
CA PRO A 165 6.12 56.11 -8.28
C PRO A 165 4.70 56.61 -8.55
N LEU A 166 3.68 55.78 -8.28
CA LEU A 166 2.27 56.16 -8.49
C LEU A 166 1.82 57.34 -7.60
N LYS A 167 2.29 57.40 -6.34
CA LYS A 167 2.06 58.56 -5.48
C LYS A 167 2.80 59.80 -5.98
N ALA A 168 4.02 59.66 -6.49
CA ALA A 168 4.78 60.76 -7.05
C ALA A 168 4.09 61.34 -8.30
N ILE A 169 3.59 60.48 -9.19
CA ILE A 169 2.77 60.89 -10.35
C ILE A 169 1.50 61.61 -9.89
N LYS A 170 0.79 61.08 -8.89
CA LYS A 170 -0.41 61.73 -8.32
C LYS A 170 -0.11 63.14 -7.78
N VAL A 171 1.02 63.31 -7.08
CA VAL A 171 1.44 64.62 -6.54
C VAL A 171 1.82 65.57 -7.68
N LEU A 172 2.58 65.11 -8.68
CA LEU A 172 2.94 65.92 -9.85
C LEU A 172 1.70 66.44 -10.60
N LEU A 173 0.72 65.56 -10.82
CA LEU A 173 -0.55 65.93 -11.48
C LEU A 173 -1.42 66.89 -10.67
N HIS A 174 -1.37 66.82 -9.32
CA HIS A 174 -2.15 67.70 -8.44
C HIS A 174 -1.47 69.07 -8.19
N THR A 175 -0.14 69.12 -8.24
CA THR A 175 0.63 70.32 -7.84
C THR A 175 0.71 71.34 -8.99
N GLU A 176 0.64 70.88 -10.24
CA GLU A 176 0.57 71.78 -11.39
C GLU A 176 -0.86 71.98 -11.86
N LYS A 177 -1.49 73.07 -11.41
CA LYS A 177 -2.81 73.51 -11.89
C LYS A 177 -2.84 73.91 -13.38
N ILE A 178 -1.70 73.90 -14.07
CA ILE A 178 -1.57 74.07 -15.51
C ILE A 178 -0.45 73.12 -15.95
N LEU A 179 -0.80 72.01 -16.61
CA LEU A 179 0.15 70.99 -17.06
C LEU A 179 1.13 71.62 -18.06
N LYS A 180 2.35 71.94 -17.60
CA LYS A 180 3.44 72.28 -18.51
C LYS A 180 3.96 70.99 -19.16
N GLU A 181 4.35 71.05 -20.43
CA GLU A 181 4.84 69.88 -21.18
C GLU A 181 5.97 69.13 -20.46
N GLU A 182 6.80 69.84 -19.70
CA GLU A 182 7.90 69.25 -18.93
C GLU A 182 7.43 68.30 -17.82
N SER A 183 6.31 68.59 -17.16
CA SER A 183 5.78 67.78 -16.06
C SER A 183 4.95 66.61 -16.56
N ILE A 184 4.33 66.74 -17.74
CA ILE A 184 3.75 65.62 -18.47
C ILE A 184 4.86 64.63 -18.85
N ASN A 185 5.98 65.10 -19.40
CA ASN A 185 7.09 64.24 -19.78
C ASN A 185 7.73 63.53 -18.58
N LYS A 186 7.87 64.22 -17.43
CA LYS A 186 8.36 63.58 -16.19
C LYS A 186 7.39 62.53 -15.64
N ALA A 187 6.08 62.80 -15.65
CA ALA A 187 5.07 61.84 -15.22
C ALA A 187 5.02 60.61 -16.15
N LYS A 188 5.17 60.82 -17.47
CA LYS A 188 5.23 59.76 -18.46
C LYS A 188 6.47 58.89 -18.30
N THR A 189 7.65 59.49 -18.08
CA THR A 189 8.90 58.76 -17.82
C THR A 189 8.79 57.89 -16.56
N LEU A 190 8.23 58.43 -15.47
CA LEU A 190 8.00 57.65 -14.25
C LEU A 190 7.00 56.50 -14.44
N LEU A 191 6.00 56.68 -15.30
CA LEU A 191 5.04 55.65 -15.64
C LEU A 191 5.69 54.55 -16.50
N ASP A 192 6.43 54.94 -17.53
CA ASP A 192 7.12 54.04 -18.44
C ASP A 192 8.18 53.22 -17.68
N GLU A 193 8.96 53.83 -16.78
CA GLU A 193 9.90 53.11 -15.90
C GLU A 193 9.21 52.13 -14.95
N THR A 194 7.99 52.45 -14.51
CA THR A 194 7.20 51.55 -13.65
C THR A 194 6.67 50.37 -14.45
N ILE A 195 6.23 50.61 -15.69
CA ILE A 195 5.75 49.57 -16.61
C ILE A 195 6.91 48.65 -17.03
N GLU A 196 8.05 49.19 -17.41
CA GLU A 196 9.23 48.41 -17.81
C GLU A 196 9.72 47.50 -16.67
N LYS A 197 9.71 48.00 -15.42
CA LYS A 197 10.02 47.18 -14.23
C LYS A 197 9.00 46.07 -13.96
N LEU A 198 7.76 46.21 -14.45
CA LEU A 198 6.70 45.21 -14.34
C LEU A 198 6.76 44.18 -15.47
N GLU A 199 7.24 44.55 -16.65
CA GLU A 199 7.32 43.67 -17.82
C GLU A 199 8.60 42.82 -17.86
N ASN A 200 9.72 43.32 -17.33
CA ASN A 200 11.03 42.67 -17.38
C ASN A 200 11.39 41.83 -16.13
N LYS A 201 10.42 41.40 -15.32
CA LYS A 201 10.61 40.56 -14.11
C LYS A 201 9.60 39.42 -14.02
#